data_AF-A0A158B6A4-F1
#
_entry.id   AF-A0A158B6A4-F1
#
_cell.length_a   1.000
_cell.length_b   1.000
_cell.length_c   1.000
_cell.angle_alpha   90.00
_cell.angle_beta   90.00
_cell.angle_gamma   90.00
#
_symmetry.space_group_name_H-M   'P 1'
#
loop_
_entity.id
_entity.type
_entity.pdbx_description
1 polymer ?
#
loop_
_entity_poly.entity_id
_entity_poly.type
_entity_poly.pdbx_seq_one_letter_code
_entity_poly.pdbx_strand_id
1 'polypeptide(L)'
;MTPRAPRTFRDPLLQLIAKEGGTCKGCPHERTYEFIGSMQTICANGKNHGHRCEQYGKRTNMTTSAIAADEIDAVLTEWYEWSQAYEPALGYGRADATCRDFKISNQWMDYDQLNDVVDHQLRAATGQIVDPIIQKLSLAHRIAVMTAVRNFVAGAVVFQNPRSPATQDQDYAEAKALMRPALVAKGLLSTRSPRLK
;
A
#
# COMPACT_ATOMS: atom_id res chain seq x y z
N MET A 1 54.31 6.98 -41.77
CA MET A 1 53.16 7.57 -41.06
C MET A 1 51.96 6.68 -41.29
N THR A 2 51.58 5.85 -40.31
CA THR A 2 50.39 4.99 -40.42
C THR A 2 49.13 5.83 -40.15
N PRO A 3 48.08 5.72 -40.97
CA PRO A 3 46.86 6.50 -40.77
C PRO A 3 46.17 6.07 -39.47
N ARG A 4 45.85 7.04 -38.62
CA ARG A 4 45.10 6.82 -37.38
C ARG A 4 43.69 6.35 -37.77
N ALA A 5 43.34 5.11 -37.40
CA ALA A 5 42.03 4.54 -37.69
C ALA A 5 40.90 5.49 -37.22
N PRO A 6 39.82 5.65 -38.00
CA PRO A 6 38.70 6.50 -37.61
C PRO A 6 38.12 5.98 -36.29
N ARG A 7 37.94 6.87 -35.32
CA ARG A 7 37.23 6.55 -34.07
C ARG A 7 35.83 6.10 -34.49
N THR A 8 35.54 4.80 -34.36
CA THR A 8 34.20 4.27 -34.59
C THR A 8 33.24 5.06 -33.72
N PHE A 9 32.19 5.62 -34.33
CA PHE A 9 31.09 6.25 -33.61
C PHE A 9 30.51 5.18 -32.69
N ARG A 10 30.93 5.18 -31.43
CA ARG A 10 30.39 4.29 -30.42
C ARG A 10 29.05 4.86 -30.06
N ASP A 11 27.99 4.20 -30.53
CA ASP A 11 26.62 4.54 -30.22
C ASP A 11 26.51 4.88 -28.73
N PRO A 12 26.11 6.13 -28.38
CA PRO A 12 25.99 6.54 -26.99
C PRO A 12 25.07 5.60 -26.19
N LEU A 13 24.10 4.94 -26.85
CA LEU A 13 23.23 3.95 -26.23
C LEU A 13 24.00 2.70 -25.80
N LEU A 14 24.85 2.15 -26.67
CA LEU A 14 25.66 0.97 -26.34
C LEU A 14 26.66 1.25 -25.22
N GLN A 15 27.18 2.48 -25.15
CA GLN A 15 28.02 2.90 -24.03
C GLN A 15 27.22 3.00 -22.72
N LEU A 16 25.97 3.48 -22.78
CA LEU A 16 25.07 3.50 -21.63
C LEU A 16 24.78 2.07 -21.14
N ILE A 17 24.37 1.18 -22.06
CA ILE A 17 24.06 -0.23 -21.77
C ILE A 17 25.27 -0.96 -21.19
N ALA A 18 26.47 -0.80 -21.75
CA ALA A 18 27.68 -1.43 -21.23
C ALA A 18 28.09 -0.88 -19.84
N LYS A 19 27.81 0.40 -19.57
CA LYS A 19 28.05 1.04 -18.29
C LYS A 19 27.02 0.64 -17.23
N GLU A 20 25.78 0.42 -17.63
CA GLU A 20 24.66 0.06 -16.76
C GLU A 20 24.56 -1.46 -16.51
N GLY A 21 24.91 -2.29 -17.48
CA GLY A 21 24.80 -3.76 -17.42
C GLY A 21 25.77 -4.45 -16.46
N GLY A 22 26.87 -3.80 -16.06
CA GLY A 22 27.90 -4.42 -15.23
C GLY A 22 27.57 -4.58 -13.73
N THR A 23 26.42 -4.08 -13.26
CA THR A 23 26.18 -3.92 -11.80
C THR A 23 24.83 -4.41 -11.27
N CYS A 24 23.95 -4.97 -12.12
CA CYS A 24 22.62 -5.42 -11.69
C CYS A 24 22.56 -6.95 -11.51
N LYS A 25 22.20 -7.43 -10.32
CA LYS A 25 21.87 -8.84 -10.03
C LYS A 25 20.36 -9.09 -9.85
N GLY A 26 19.53 -8.20 -10.39
CA GLY A 26 18.07 -8.23 -10.26
C GLY A 26 17.57 -7.47 -9.03
N CYS A 27 16.46 -6.73 -9.18
CA CYS A 27 15.75 -6.06 -8.09
C CYS A 27 14.24 -6.02 -8.37
N PRO A 28 13.37 -5.83 -7.35
CA PRO A 28 11.91 -5.77 -7.56
C PRO A 28 11.43 -4.61 -8.46
N HIS A 29 12.29 -3.62 -8.67
CA HIS A 29 12.01 -2.44 -9.52
C HIS A 29 12.55 -2.59 -10.96
N GLU A 30 13.05 -3.78 -11.30
CA GLU A 30 13.41 -4.13 -12.67
C GLU A 30 12.15 -4.23 -13.53
N ARG A 31 12.15 -3.52 -14.66
CA ARG A 31 11.09 -3.60 -15.64
C ARG A 31 11.68 -3.84 -17.01
N THR A 32 11.04 -4.74 -17.75
CA THR A 32 11.41 -5.03 -19.13
C THR A 32 10.59 -4.13 -20.04
N TYR A 33 11.26 -3.34 -20.86
CA TYR A 33 10.64 -2.47 -21.85
C TYR A 33 11.12 -2.87 -23.25
N GLU A 34 10.23 -2.70 -24.23
CA GLU A 34 10.61 -2.79 -25.63
C GLU A 34 11.15 -1.42 -26.06
N PHE A 35 12.44 -1.37 -26.37
CA PHE A 35 13.09 -0.17 -26.87
C PHE A 35 13.74 -0.47 -28.22
N ILE A 36 13.24 0.17 -29.27
CA ILE A 36 13.73 0.07 -30.66
C ILE A 36 13.89 -1.40 -31.10
N GLY A 37 12.84 -2.21 -30.93
CA GLY A 37 12.81 -3.61 -31.37
C GLY A 37 13.68 -4.58 -30.54
N SER A 38 14.19 -4.15 -29.38
CA SER A 38 14.92 -5.00 -28.44
C SER A 38 14.30 -4.93 -27.05
N MET A 39 14.15 -6.08 -26.39
CA MET A 39 13.68 -6.15 -25.00
C MET A 39 14.84 -5.85 -24.07
N GLN A 40 14.73 -4.78 -23.28
CA GLN A 40 15.78 -4.35 -22.35
C GLN A 40 15.24 -4.25 -20.93
N THR A 41 16.01 -4.74 -19.96
CA THR A 41 15.72 -4.69 -18.53
C THR A 41 16.33 -3.42 -17.93
N ILE A 42 15.49 -2.51 -17.45
CA ILE A 42 15.89 -1.20 -16.92
C ILE A 42 15.29 -1.00 -15.52
N CYS A 43 16.01 -0.31 -14.65
CA CYS A 43 15.51 0.09 -13.33
C CYS A 43 14.54 1.26 -13.44
N ALA A 44 13.34 1.12 -12.88
CA ALA A 44 12.27 2.12 -12.97
C ALA A 44 12.55 3.43 -12.19
N ASN A 45 13.58 3.48 -11.35
CA ASN A 45 13.83 4.59 -10.41
C ASN A 45 14.85 5.64 -10.91
N GLY A 46 15.42 5.50 -12.11
CA GLY A 46 16.26 6.53 -12.74
C GLY A 46 17.52 6.95 -11.96
N LYS A 47 18.07 6.06 -11.11
CA LYS A 47 19.28 6.31 -10.31
C LYS A 47 20.41 5.35 -10.70
N ASN A 48 21.64 5.85 -10.71
CA ASN A 48 22.85 5.05 -10.97
C ASN A 48 23.02 3.94 -9.91
N HIS A 49 23.30 2.71 -10.35
CA HIS A 49 23.37 1.52 -9.49
C HIS A 49 24.67 1.42 -8.67
N GLY A 50 24.58 0.93 -7.42
CA GLY A 50 25.70 0.69 -6.51
C GLY A 50 25.25 -0.06 -5.25
N HIS A 51 26.10 -0.19 -4.21
CA HIS A 51 25.75 -0.87 -2.92
C HIS A 51 24.43 -0.39 -2.27
N ARG A 52 23.95 0.80 -2.62
CA ARG A 52 22.63 1.32 -2.20
C ARG A 52 21.45 0.54 -2.77
N CYS A 53 21.60 -0.08 -3.95
CA CYS A 53 20.55 -0.89 -4.57
C CYS A 53 20.36 -2.24 -3.90
N GLU A 54 21.43 -2.82 -3.35
CA GLU A 54 21.36 -3.99 -2.46
C GLU A 54 20.55 -3.67 -1.19
N GLN A 55 20.59 -2.41 -0.75
CA GLN A 55 19.83 -1.91 0.40
C GLN A 55 18.33 -1.74 0.11
N TYR A 56 17.93 -1.49 -1.14
CA TYR A 56 16.50 -1.48 -1.53
C TYR A 56 15.88 -2.88 -1.50
N GLY A 57 16.67 -3.95 -1.62
CA GLY A 57 16.22 -5.32 -1.38
C GLY A 57 16.18 -5.73 0.09
N LYS A 58 16.79 -4.95 1.00
CA LYS A 58 16.91 -5.26 2.44
C LYS A 58 16.14 -4.31 3.36
N ARG A 59 15.58 -3.22 2.84
CA ARG A 59 14.65 -2.36 3.58
C ARG A 59 13.24 -2.80 3.28
N THR A 60 12.71 -3.67 4.11
CA THR A 60 11.27 -3.93 4.27
C THR A 60 10.58 -2.68 4.84
N ASN A 61 10.66 -1.57 4.12
CA ASN A 61 9.76 -0.43 4.27
C ASN A 61 8.95 -0.40 2.98
N MET A 62 8.29 -1.51 2.71
CA MET A 62 7.31 -1.61 1.65
C MET A 62 6.06 -0.97 2.23
N THR A 63 5.75 0.23 1.74
CA THR A 63 4.51 0.97 1.95
C THR A 63 3.33 0.00 2.07
N THR A 64 2.43 0.31 3.00
CA THR A 64 1.19 -0.37 3.45
C THR A 64 0.43 -1.23 2.41
N SER A 65 0.66 -1.02 1.12
CA SER A 65 0.15 -1.80 -0.01
C SER A 65 0.82 -3.16 -0.27
N ALA A 66 1.99 -3.48 0.29
CA ALA A 66 2.69 -4.73 -0.03
C ALA A 66 2.65 -5.82 1.06
N ILE A 67 2.17 -5.48 2.27
CA ILE A 67 1.83 -6.47 3.29
C ILE A 67 0.37 -6.90 3.17
N ALA A 68 -0.48 -6.03 2.61
CA ALA A 68 -1.78 -6.40 2.10
C ALA A 68 -1.63 -7.25 0.83
N ALA A 69 -1.45 -8.57 0.98
CA ALA A 69 -1.36 -9.50 -0.13
C ALA A 69 -2.67 -9.58 -0.95
N ASP A 70 -3.77 -9.09 -0.38
CA ASP A 70 -5.13 -9.13 -0.91
C ASP A 70 -5.79 -7.73 -0.83
N GLU A 71 -6.73 -7.43 -1.73
CA GLU A 71 -7.48 -6.15 -1.75
C GLU A 71 -8.24 -5.92 -0.44
N ILE A 72 -8.70 -7.02 0.19
CA ILE A 72 -9.37 -6.98 1.49
C ILE A 72 -8.39 -6.51 2.58
N ASP A 73 -7.14 -6.97 2.54
CA ASP A 73 -6.14 -6.64 3.56
C ASP A 73 -5.80 -5.13 3.52
N ALA A 74 -5.85 -4.50 2.33
CA ALA A 74 -5.64 -3.07 2.16
C ALA A 74 -6.78 -2.27 2.82
N VAL A 75 -8.03 -2.64 2.54
CA VAL A 75 -9.22 -2.01 3.14
C VAL A 75 -9.22 -2.17 4.67
N LEU A 76 -8.84 -3.34 5.17
CA LEU A 76 -8.77 -3.60 6.61
C LEU A 76 -7.67 -2.79 7.29
N THR A 77 -6.54 -2.56 6.61
CA THR A 77 -5.45 -1.74 7.15
C THR A 77 -5.86 -0.27 7.25
N GLU A 78 -6.51 0.27 6.21
CA GLU A 78 -7.05 1.64 6.23
C GLU A 78 -8.12 1.83 7.32
N TRP A 79 -9.03 0.86 7.47
CA TRP A 79 -10.01 0.86 8.56
C TRP A 79 -9.32 0.85 9.93
N TYR A 80 -8.29 0.03 10.13
CA TYR A 80 -7.62 -0.07 11.42
C TYR A 80 -6.91 1.25 11.77
N GLU A 81 -6.18 1.85 10.84
CA GLU A 81 -5.55 3.15 11.04
C GLU A 81 -6.58 4.24 11.40
N TRP A 82 -7.72 4.28 10.70
CA TRP A 82 -8.84 5.16 11.04
C TRP A 82 -9.40 4.89 12.44
N SER A 83 -9.58 3.61 12.82
CA SER A 83 -10.13 3.24 14.13
C SER A 83 -9.22 3.64 15.29
N GLN A 84 -7.90 3.60 15.08
CA GLN A 84 -6.91 4.00 16.09
C GLN A 84 -6.74 5.52 16.17
N ALA A 85 -7.11 6.25 15.12
CA ALA A 85 -7.09 7.71 15.09
C ALA A 85 -8.24 8.35 15.91
N TYR A 86 -9.10 7.55 16.55
CA TYR A 86 -10.15 8.07 17.41
C TYR A 86 -9.56 8.74 18.67
N GLU A 87 -9.67 10.06 18.71
CA GLU A 87 -9.36 10.85 19.90
C GLU A 87 -10.66 11.13 20.68
N PRO A 88 -10.85 10.55 21.88
CA PRO A 88 -12.05 10.80 22.67
C PRO A 88 -12.12 12.27 23.07
N ALA A 89 -13.31 12.87 22.96
CA ALA A 89 -13.54 14.22 23.43
C ALA A 89 -13.39 14.27 24.96
N LEU A 90 -12.23 14.68 25.46
CA LEU A 90 -11.92 14.84 26.88
C LEU A 90 -12.61 16.10 27.44
N GLY A 91 -13.94 16.08 27.52
CA GLY A 91 -14.75 17.12 28.15
C GLY A 91 -15.93 17.61 27.31
N TYR A 92 -16.62 18.64 27.83
CA TYR A 92 -17.66 19.33 27.09
C TYR A 92 -17.02 20.16 25.96
N GLY A 93 -17.39 19.87 24.72
CA GLY A 93 -16.93 20.64 23.57
C GLY A 93 -17.31 22.11 23.73
N ARG A 94 -16.36 23.02 23.46
CA ARG A 94 -16.58 24.48 23.50
C ARG A 94 -17.55 24.99 22.42
N ALA A 95 -18.06 24.11 21.58
CA ALA A 95 -18.98 24.39 20.49
C ALA A 95 -20.20 23.47 20.58
N ASP A 96 -21.37 24.06 20.33
CA ASP A 96 -22.63 23.34 20.18
C ASP A 96 -22.50 22.27 19.08
N ALA A 97 -23.12 21.11 19.30
CA ALA A 97 -23.09 19.99 18.35
C ALA A 97 -23.63 20.38 16.97
N THR A 98 -24.58 21.31 16.88
CA THR A 98 -25.18 21.72 15.60
C THR A 98 -24.31 22.69 14.80
N CYS A 99 -23.36 23.37 15.45
CA CYS A 99 -22.54 24.42 14.84
C CYS A 99 -21.05 24.08 14.77
N ARG A 100 -20.65 22.92 15.32
CA ARG A 100 -19.24 22.51 15.45
C ARG A 100 -18.48 22.48 14.13
N ASP A 101 -19.13 22.02 13.06
CA ASP A 101 -18.51 21.79 11.76
C ASP A 101 -18.94 22.83 10.70
N PHE A 102 -19.58 23.93 11.11
CA PHE A 102 -20.03 24.96 10.16
C PHE A 102 -18.82 25.68 9.53
N LYS A 103 -18.76 25.66 8.20
CA LYS A 103 -17.75 26.37 7.40
C LYS A 103 -18.43 27.12 6.25
N ILE A 104 -18.04 28.37 6.03
CA ILE A 104 -18.60 29.24 4.98
C ILE A 104 -18.08 28.83 3.60
N SER A 105 -16.78 28.56 3.46
CA SER A 105 -16.18 27.96 2.27
C SER A 105 -14.76 27.44 2.58
N ASN A 106 -14.23 26.57 1.71
CA ASN A 106 -12.84 26.09 1.75
C ASN A 106 -11.95 26.85 0.75
N GLN A 107 -12.39 28.01 0.24
CA GLN A 107 -11.69 28.73 -0.84
C GLN A 107 -10.35 29.36 -0.41
N TRP A 108 -10.09 29.43 0.89
CA TRP A 108 -8.85 29.92 1.47
C TRP A 108 -7.78 28.83 1.64
N MET A 109 -8.14 27.57 1.41
CA MET A 109 -7.19 26.44 1.46
C MET A 109 -6.39 26.37 0.16
N ASP A 110 -5.11 26.03 0.29
CA ASP A 110 -4.30 25.66 -0.87
C ASP A 110 -4.67 24.23 -1.36
N TYR A 111 -4.12 23.82 -2.50
CA TYR A 111 -4.41 22.51 -3.09
C TYR A 111 -3.94 21.34 -2.22
N ASP A 112 -2.83 21.51 -1.48
CA ASP A 112 -2.27 20.45 -0.65
C ASP A 112 -3.16 20.23 0.58
N GLN A 113 -3.59 21.31 1.24
CA GLN A 113 -4.55 21.30 2.34
C GLN A 113 -5.91 20.73 1.91
N LEU A 114 -6.36 21.05 0.69
CA LEU A 114 -7.60 20.49 0.15
C LEU A 114 -7.48 18.98 -0.05
N ASN A 115 -6.37 18.51 -0.62
CA ASN A 115 -6.10 17.08 -0.80
C ASN A 115 -6.08 16.35 0.55
N ASP A 116 -5.40 16.88 1.57
CA ASP A 116 -5.35 16.29 2.90
C ASP A 116 -6.75 16.15 3.53
N VAL A 117 -7.61 17.15 3.36
CA VAL A 117 -9.00 17.12 3.83
C VAL A 117 -9.81 16.06 3.10
N VAL A 118 -9.68 15.98 1.77
CA VAL A 118 -10.37 14.98 0.95
C VAL A 118 -9.91 13.57 1.33
N ASP A 119 -8.60 13.35 1.44
CA ASP A 119 -8.03 12.07 1.85
C ASP A 119 -8.53 11.64 3.23
N HIS A 120 -8.58 12.57 4.19
CA HIS A 120 -9.15 12.31 5.50
C HIS A 120 -10.64 11.93 5.43
N GLN A 121 -11.43 12.64 4.62
CA GLN A 121 -12.85 12.34 4.43
C GLN A 121 -13.08 10.98 3.77
N LEU A 122 -12.26 10.62 2.77
CA LEU A 122 -12.32 9.32 2.11
C LEU A 122 -12.00 8.19 3.10
N ARG A 123 -10.90 8.33 3.87
CA ARG A 123 -10.55 7.36 4.93
C ARG A 123 -11.66 7.22 5.98
N ALA A 124 -12.26 8.34 6.39
CA ALA A 124 -13.37 8.34 7.34
C ALA A 124 -14.61 7.64 6.78
N ALA A 125 -14.94 7.86 5.52
CA ALA A 125 -16.05 7.18 4.85
C ALA A 125 -15.79 5.67 4.75
N THR A 126 -14.58 5.26 4.33
CA THR A 126 -14.17 3.85 4.30
C THR A 126 -14.31 3.22 5.68
N GLY A 127 -13.75 3.86 6.71
CA GLY A 127 -13.80 3.39 8.10
C GLY A 127 -15.23 3.18 8.61
N GLN A 128 -16.11 4.17 8.39
CA GLN A 128 -17.52 4.11 8.79
C GLN A 128 -18.32 3.00 8.08
N ILE A 129 -17.95 2.64 6.86
CA ILE A 129 -18.59 1.56 6.11
C ILE A 129 -18.09 0.18 6.58
N VAL A 130 -16.79 0.05 6.82
CA VAL A 130 -16.15 -1.23 7.17
C VAL A 130 -16.44 -1.64 8.62
N ASP A 131 -16.48 -0.69 9.55
CA ASP A 131 -16.71 -0.95 10.97
C ASP A 131 -17.96 -1.81 11.26
N PRO A 132 -19.16 -1.49 10.76
CA PRO A 132 -20.34 -2.33 11.01
C PRO A 132 -20.26 -3.71 10.35
N ILE A 133 -19.44 -3.89 9.31
CA ILE A 133 -19.21 -5.20 8.69
C ILE A 133 -18.40 -6.08 9.64
N ILE A 134 -17.35 -5.51 10.24
CA ILE A 134 -16.50 -6.21 11.22
C ILE A 134 -17.30 -6.52 12.48
N GLN A 135 -18.13 -5.59 12.96
CA GLN A 135 -18.95 -5.82 14.15
C GLN A 135 -19.93 -7.00 14.01
N LYS A 136 -20.38 -7.31 12.79
CA LYS A 136 -21.27 -8.46 12.50
C LYS A 136 -20.56 -9.82 12.54
N LEU A 137 -19.23 -9.86 12.48
CA LEU A 137 -18.47 -11.10 12.57
C LEU A 137 -18.56 -11.72 13.97
N SER A 138 -18.31 -13.03 14.05
CA SER A 138 -18.17 -13.73 15.33
C SER A 138 -16.98 -13.17 16.12
N LEU A 139 -16.98 -13.36 17.44
CA LEU A 139 -15.88 -12.89 18.29
C LEU A 139 -14.51 -13.46 17.87
N ALA A 140 -14.48 -14.74 17.48
CA ALA A 140 -13.24 -15.40 17.03
C ALA A 140 -12.69 -14.74 15.77
N HIS A 141 -13.54 -14.52 14.76
CA HIS A 141 -13.14 -13.86 13.52
C HIS A 141 -12.70 -12.41 13.74
N ARG A 142 -13.36 -11.66 14.62
CA ARG A 142 -12.95 -10.28 14.97
C ARG A 142 -11.57 -10.25 15.60
N ILE A 143 -11.29 -11.16 16.53
CA ILE A 143 -9.95 -11.28 17.15
C ILE A 143 -8.91 -11.66 16.09
N ALA A 144 -9.26 -12.57 15.19
CA ALA A 144 -8.36 -12.99 14.11
C ALA A 144 -7.99 -11.82 13.20
N VAL A 145 -8.99 -11.06 12.72
CA VAL A 145 -8.81 -9.84 11.92
C VAL A 145 -7.97 -8.80 12.65
N MET A 146 -8.29 -8.48 13.91
CA MET A 146 -7.53 -7.49 14.68
C MET A 146 -6.06 -7.88 14.86
N THR A 147 -5.79 -9.15 15.16
CA THR A 147 -4.43 -9.64 15.33
C THR A 147 -3.65 -9.59 14.02
N ALA A 148 -4.27 -9.97 12.90
CA ALA A 148 -3.66 -9.94 11.57
C ALA A 148 -3.32 -8.50 11.15
N VAL A 149 -4.28 -7.57 11.23
CA VAL A 149 -4.08 -6.18 10.82
C VAL A 149 -3.04 -5.46 11.69
N ARG A 150 -2.99 -5.75 13.00
CA ARG A 150 -1.94 -5.24 13.88
C ARG A 150 -0.53 -5.67 13.45
N ASN A 151 -0.38 -6.91 13.01
CA ASN A 151 0.88 -7.41 12.45
C ASN A 151 1.20 -6.76 11.11
N PHE A 152 0.19 -6.47 10.28
CA PHE A 152 0.40 -5.77 9.01
C PHE A 152 0.91 -4.36 9.23
N VAL A 153 0.28 -3.59 10.13
CA VAL A 153 0.71 -2.23 10.48
C VAL A 153 2.08 -2.22 11.16
N ALA A 154 2.37 -3.21 12.01
CA ALA A 154 3.68 -3.34 12.64
C ALA A 154 4.79 -3.75 11.66
N GLY A 155 4.46 -4.31 10.50
CA GLY A 155 5.42 -4.84 9.54
C GLY A 155 6.12 -6.13 9.99
N ALA A 156 5.66 -6.75 11.07
CA ALA A 156 6.24 -7.93 11.68
C ALA A 156 5.17 -8.75 12.42
N VAL A 157 5.40 -10.06 12.56
CA VAL A 157 4.53 -10.97 13.32
C VAL A 157 4.87 -10.85 14.80
N VAL A 158 4.28 -9.86 15.47
CA VAL A 158 4.52 -9.56 16.89
C VAL A 158 3.35 -10.01 17.75
N PHE A 159 2.13 -9.86 17.24
CA PHE A 159 0.89 -10.13 17.94
C PHE A 159 0.41 -11.54 17.61
N GLN A 160 0.07 -12.30 18.64
CA GLN A 160 -0.50 -13.64 18.52
C GLN A 160 -1.75 -13.75 19.40
N ASN A 161 -2.75 -14.48 18.92
CA ASN A 161 -3.94 -14.78 19.69
C ASN A 161 -3.61 -15.85 20.75
N PRO A 162 -3.68 -15.53 22.06
CA PRO A 162 -3.34 -16.49 23.11
C PRO A 162 -4.42 -17.56 23.32
N ARG A 163 -5.66 -17.34 22.86
CA ARG A 163 -6.78 -18.27 23.07
C ARG A 163 -6.81 -19.38 22.03
N SER A 164 -6.48 -19.05 20.78
CA SER A 164 -6.51 -19.99 19.67
C SER A 164 -5.40 -19.71 18.66
N PRO A 165 -4.12 -19.89 19.06
CA PRO A 165 -2.98 -19.57 18.19
C PRO A 165 -2.91 -20.47 16.95
N ALA A 166 -3.38 -21.72 17.04
CA ALA A 166 -3.30 -22.70 15.96
C ALA A 166 -4.34 -22.48 14.85
N THR A 167 -5.49 -21.88 15.17
CA THR A 167 -6.60 -21.65 14.21
C THR A 167 -6.59 -20.24 13.63
N GLN A 168 -5.68 -19.38 14.07
CA GLN A 168 -5.63 -17.96 13.74
C GLN A 168 -5.70 -17.68 12.22
N ASP A 169 -4.91 -18.40 11.42
CA ASP A 169 -4.86 -18.20 9.97
C ASP A 169 -6.14 -18.69 9.28
N GLN A 170 -6.72 -19.79 9.76
CA GLN A 170 -7.98 -20.31 9.27
C GLN A 170 -9.14 -19.36 9.63
N ASP A 171 -9.22 -18.94 10.88
CA ASP A 171 -10.24 -18.00 11.37
C ASP A 171 -10.19 -16.67 10.61
N TYR A 172 -8.99 -16.23 10.21
CA TYR A 172 -8.80 -15.05 9.37
C TYR A 172 -9.27 -15.28 7.93
N ALA A 173 -8.91 -16.40 7.32
CA ALA A 173 -9.35 -16.75 5.97
C ALA A 173 -10.89 -16.85 5.87
N GLU A 174 -11.53 -17.46 6.87
CA GLU A 174 -12.99 -17.55 6.98
C GLU A 174 -13.62 -16.16 7.17
N ALA A 175 -13.04 -15.31 8.01
CA ALA A 175 -13.48 -13.93 8.18
C ALA A 175 -13.46 -13.16 6.85
N LYS A 176 -12.38 -13.31 6.06
CA LYS A 176 -12.29 -12.67 4.73
C LYS A 176 -13.38 -13.16 3.79
N ALA A 177 -13.66 -14.45 3.76
CA ALA A 177 -14.73 -15.02 2.94
C ALA A 177 -16.12 -14.44 3.31
N LEU A 178 -16.39 -14.30 4.62
CA LEU A 178 -17.65 -13.74 5.12
C LEU A 178 -17.81 -12.24 4.81
N MET A 179 -16.74 -11.46 4.90
CA MET A 179 -16.79 -10.00 4.66
C MET A 179 -16.86 -9.65 3.17
N ARG A 180 -16.23 -10.45 2.30
CA ARG A 180 -16.12 -10.19 0.86
C ARG A 180 -17.44 -9.77 0.18
N PRO A 181 -18.57 -10.49 0.34
CA PRO A 181 -19.82 -10.08 -0.31
C PRO A 181 -20.32 -8.72 0.17
N ALA A 182 -20.16 -8.40 1.46
CA ALA A 182 -20.57 -7.12 2.01
C ALA A 182 -19.67 -5.97 1.49
N LEU A 183 -18.37 -6.20 1.40
CA LEU A 183 -17.40 -5.23 0.86
C LEU A 183 -17.65 -4.94 -0.63
N VAL A 184 -17.95 -5.97 -1.42
CA VAL A 184 -18.35 -5.81 -2.83
C VAL A 184 -19.66 -5.05 -2.96
N ALA A 185 -20.68 -5.37 -2.15
CA ALA A 185 -21.97 -4.67 -2.17
C ALA A 185 -21.85 -3.18 -1.79
N LYS A 186 -20.82 -2.81 -1.02
CA LYS A 186 -20.50 -1.43 -0.65
C LYS A 186 -19.56 -0.72 -1.62
N GLY A 187 -19.13 -1.40 -2.69
CA GLY A 187 -18.26 -0.82 -3.72
C GLY A 187 -16.81 -0.61 -3.30
N LEU A 188 -16.39 -1.19 -2.16
CA LEU A 188 -15.02 -1.09 -1.66
C LEU A 188 -14.05 -2.04 -2.38
N LEU A 189 -14.59 -3.07 -3.04
CA LEU A 189 -13.84 -4.04 -3.83
C LEU A 189 -14.39 -4.08 -5.25
N SER A 190 -13.51 -4.30 -6.22
CA SER A 190 -13.93 -4.56 -7.59
C SER A 190 -14.54 -5.96 -7.70
N THR A 191 -15.65 -6.10 -8.41
CA THR A 191 -16.23 -7.43 -8.74
C THR A 191 -15.31 -8.27 -9.63
N ARG A 192 -14.26 -7.66 -10.17
CA ARG A 192 -13.30 -8.31 -11.06
C ARG A 192 -12.23 -9.06 -10.26
N SER A 193 -12.57 -10.26 -9.80
CA SER A 193 -11.57 -11.20 -9.26
C SER A 193 -10.48 -11.44 -10.31
N PRO A 194 -9.18 -11.40 -9.97
CA PRO A 194 -8.13 -11.79 -10.90
C PRO A 194 -8.36 -13.26 -11.28
N ARG A 195 -8.55 -13.52 -12.58
CA ARG A 195 -8.49 -14.89 -13.10
C ARG A 195 -7.07 -15.38 -12.89
N LEU A 196 -6.88 -16.35 -12.00
CA LEU A 196 -5.68 -17.18 -11.96
C LEU A 196 -5.45 -17.72 -13.39
N LYS A 197 -4.31 -17.39 -13.98
CA LYS A 197 -3.79 -18.02 -15.19
C LYS A 197 -2.75 -19.05 -14.78
#